data_AF-A0A9D1E3Y7-F1
#
_entry.id   AF-A0A9D1E3Y7-F1
#
_cell.length_a   1.000
_cell.length_b   1.000
_cell.length_c   1.000
_cell.angle_alpha   90.00
_cell.angle_beta   90.00
_cell.angle_gamma   90.00
#
_symmetry.space_group_name_H-M   'P 1'
#
loop_
_entity.id
_entity.type
_entity.pdbx_description
1 polymer ?
#
loop_
_entity_poly.entity_id
_entity_poly.type
_entity_poly.pdbx_seq_one_letter_code
_entity_poly.pdbx_strand_id
1 'polypeptide(L)'
;MKNKSVSLWQLFITFFKLGAFTFGGGYAMIAILEEELVSKKKWITSQDMLDMIVIAESTPGVIAVNTATSVGYKMRGVFGAIIATLGVVLPSFCIIFALSFAIEAFQENAWYNAAFAGIQACVTILIVNAFIKMAKQLEKDVFSIVLLIVAFGIAAFTEFNVIFIILIGGALGVVYSLIKESVSKKKSLANQGETQLTLQMPDVDSVNSENNCIKNVFDGENDATTELCDTQQKQDSRKEDK
;
A
#
# COMPACT_ATOMS: atom_id res chain seq x y z
N MET A 1 -9.71 -26.47 14.74
CA MET A 1 -11.07 -26.83 15.19
C MET A 1 -12.03 -26.70 14.01
N LYS A 2 -12.61 -27.80 13.50
CA LYS A 2 -13.55 -27.79 12.35
C LYS A 2 -14.95 -27.43 12.85
N ASN A 3 -15.42 -26.20 12.62
CA ASN A 3 -16.77 -25.79 12.96
C ASN A 3 -17.76 -26.41 11.95
N LYS A 4 -18.31 -27.59 12.28
CA LYS A 4 -19.22 -28.35 11.41
C LYS A 4 -20.62 -27.70 11.22
N SER A 5 -20.88 -26.54 11.82
CA SER A 5 -22.21 -25.90 11.83
C SER A 5 -22.51 -25.06 10.57
N VAL A 6 -21.51 -24.63 9.79
CA VAL A 6 -21.75 -23.77 8.62
C VAL A 6 -22.20 -24.62 7.43
N SER A 7 -23.40 -24.36 6.90
CA SER A 7 -23.89 -25.01 5.67
C SER A 7 -23.18 -24.49 4.43
N LEU A 8 -22.88 -25.36 3.45
CA LEU A 8 -22.28 -24.95 2.17
C LEU A 8 -23.16 -23.95 1.43
N TRP A 9 -24.47 -24.10 1.53
CA TRP A 9 -25.43 -23.16 0.94
C TRP A 9 -25.36 -21.77 1.58
N GLN A 10 -25.20 -21.73 2.90
CA GLN A 10 -25.04 -20.47 3.63
C GLN A 10 -23.71 -19.80 3.27
N LEU A 11 -22.64 -20.59 3.14
CA LEU A 11 -21.33 -20.12 2.68
C LEU A 11 -21.44 -19.49 1.28
N PHE A 12 -22.08 -20.20 0.35
CA PHE A 12 -22.31 -19.74 -1.01
C PHE A 12 -23.06 -18.41 -1.05
N ILE A 13 -24.21 -18.32 -0.39
CA ILE A 13 -25.03 -17.09 -0.39
C ILE A 13 -24.28 -15.91 0.25
N THR A 14 -23.53 -16.15 1.33
CA THR A 14 -22.74 -15.10 1.97
C THR A 14 -21.67 -14.56 1.02
N PHE A 15 -20.88 -15.43 0.39
CA PHE A 15 -19.86 -15.00 -0.56
C PHE A 15 -20.43 -14.44 -1.87
N PHE A 16 -21.59 -14.92 -2.30
CA PHE A 16 -22.32 -14.36 -3.43
C PHE A 16 -22.79 -12.94 -3.17
N LYS A 17 -23.33 -12.67 -1.98
CA LYS A 17 -23.66 -11.31 -1.55
C LYS A 17 -22.41 -10.44 -1.45
N LEU A 18 -21.33 -10.95 -0.87
CA LEU A 18 -20.08 -10.20 -0.81
C LEU A 18 -19.57 -9.85 -2.21
N GLY A 19 -19.56 -10.79 -3.16
CA GLY A 19 -19.16 -10.53 -4.55
C GLY A 19 -20.06 -9.51 -5.26
N ALA A 20 -21.36 -9.49 -4.94
CA ALA A 20 -22.31 -8.55 -5.54
C ALA A 20 -22.29 -7.15 -4.91
N PHE A 21 -21.92 -7.03 -3.62
CA PHE A 21 -22.01 -5.78 -2.85
C PHE A 21 -20.65 -5.20 -2.44
N THR A 22 -19.54 -5.79 -2.87
CA THR A 22 -18.20 -5.22 -2.64
C THR A 22 -17.99 -4.01 -3.55
N PHE A 23 -18.25 -2.82 -3.01
CA PHE A 23 -17.97 -1.54 -3.66
C PHE A 23 -17.08 -0.69 -2.75
N GLY A 24 -16.05 -0.09 -3.33
CA GLY A 24 -15.04 0.68 -2.60
C GLY A 24 -13.67 0.02 -2.68
N GLY A 25 -12.61 0.81 -2.50
CA GLY A 25 -11.21 0.34 -2.62
C GLY A 25 -10.85 -0.78 -1.63
N GLY A 26 -9.61 -1.27 -1.68
CA GLY A 26 -9.17 -2.46 -0.92
C GLY A 26 -9.57 -2.47 0.56
N TYR A 27 -9.47 -1.34 1.27
CA TYR A 27 -9.85 -1.25 2.68
C TYR A 27 -11.36 -1.29 2.94
N ALA A 28 -12.19 -0.80 2.02
CA ALA A 28 -13.65 -0.87 2.16
C ALA A 28 -14.15 -2.31 2.01
N MET A 29 -13.55 -3.08 1.09
CA MET A 29 -13.78 -4.52 0.97
C MET A 29 -13.50 -5.23 2.30
N ILE A 30 -12.36 -4.96 2.93
CA ILE A 30 -11.97 -5.60 4.19
C ILE A 30 -12.99 -5.29 5.28
N ALA A 31 -13.43 -4.03 5.41
CA ALA A 31 -14.45 -3.66 6.41
C ALA A 31 -15.79 -4.39 6.20
N ILE A 32 -16.26 -4.52 4.95
CA ILE A 32 -17.48 -5.28 4.63
C ILE A 32 -17.31 -6.76 4.99
N LEU A 33 -16.13 -7.31 4.71
CA LEU A 33 -15.82 -8.70 4.98
C LEU A 33 -15.74 -8.98 6.50
N GLU A 34 -15.18 -8.05 7.28
CA GLU A 34 -15.07 -8.16 8.74
C GLU A 34 -16.45 -8.11 9.39
N GLU A 35 -17.26 -7.14 8.99
CA GLU A 35 -18.63 -7.01 9.48
C GLU A 35 -19.44 -8.29 9.20
N GLU A 36 -19.29 -8.86 8.01
CA GLU A 36 -20.10 -10.02 7.63
C GLU A 36 -19.60 -11.33 8.24
N LEU A 37 -18.28 -11.55 8.28
CA LEU A 37 -17.70 -12.82 8.77
C LEU A 37 -17.47 -12.84 10.29
N VAL A 38 -17.08 -11.71 10.88
CA VAL A 38 -16.77 -11.57 12.31
C VAL A 38 -18.00 -11.10 13.08
N SER A 39 -18.57 -9.94 12.75
CA SER A 39 -19.66 -9.35 13.55
C SER A 39 -20.97 -10.15 13.40
N LYS A 40 -21.45 -10.34 12.17
CA LYS A 40 -22.77 -10.94 11.92
C LYS A 40 -22.76 -12.46 12.00
N LYS A 41 -21.80 -13.11 11.34
CA LYS A 41 -21.75 -14.58 11.26
C LYS A 41 -20.91 -15.24 12.36
N LYS A 42 -19.94 -14.52 12.95
CA LYS A 42 -19.02 -15.03 13.98
C LYS A 42 -18.35 -16.34 13.58
N TRP A 43 -17.99 -16.47 12.29
CA TRP A 43 -17.33 -17.66 11.75
C TRP A 43 -15.84 -17.70 12.08
N ILE A 44 -15.23 -16.51 12.12
CA ILE A 44 -13.80 -16.29 12.38
C ILE A 44 -13.66 -15.11 13.35
N THR A 45 -12.53 -15.04 14.05
CA THR A 45 -12.18 -13.87 14.87
C THR A 45 -11.54 -12.78 14.00
N SER A 46 -11.46 -11.53 14.49
CA SER A 46 -10.75 -10.46 13.76
C SER A 46 -9.27 -10.81 13.54
N GLN A 47 -8.60 -11.47 14.49
CA GLN A 47 -7.22 -11.95 14.31
C GLN A 47 -7.10 -12.98 13.19
N ASP A 48 -8.00 -13.98 13.19
CA ASP A 48 -8.04 -14.99 12.13
C ASP A 48 -8.27 -14.39 10.74
N MET A 49 -9.04 -13.30 10.68
CA MET A 49 -9.31 -12.60 9.44
C MET A 49 -8.08 -11.84 8.94
N LEU A 50 -7.37 -11.14 9.82
CA LEU A 50 -6.11 -10.46 9.48
C LEU A 50 -5.09 -11.47 8.94
N ASP A 51 -4.93 -12.62 9.61
CA ASP A 51 -4.03 -13.68 9.14
C ASP A 51 -4.40 -14.18 7.74
N MET A 52 -5.70 -14.35 7.46
CA MET A 52 -6.16 -14.76 6.13
C MET A 52 -5.97 -13.70 5.06
N ILE A 53 -6.10 -12.41 5.41
CA ILE A 53 -5.82 -11.31 4.48
C ILE A 53 -4.32 -11.28 4.15
N VAL A 54 -3.45 -11.43 5.15
CA VAL A 54 -2.00 -11.48 4.94
C VAL A 54 -1.63 -12.63 4.00
N ILE A 55 -2.22 -13.82 4.19
CA ILE A 55 -2.04 -14.94 3.28
C ILE A 55 -2.55 -14.59 1.87
N ALA A 56 -3.73 -14.00 1.77
CA ALA A 56 -4.36 -13.65 0.49
C ALA A 56 -3.58 -12.60 -0.31
N GLU A 57 -2.97 -11.62 0.36
CA GLU A 57 -2.11 -10.60 -0.25
C GLU A 57 -0.73 -11.14 -0.62
N SER A 58 -0.21 -12.10 0.16
CA SER A 58 1.06 -12.77 -0.16
C SER A 58 0.94 -13.67 -1.39
N THR A 59 -0.25 -14.22 -1.63
CA THR A 59 -0.54 -15.00 -2.84
C THR A 59 -0.86 -14.08 -4.03
N PRO A 60 -0.26 -14.29 -5.20
CA PRO A 60 -0.60 -13.51 -6.38
C PRO A 60 -2.08 -13.71 -6.75
N GLY A 61 -2.81 -12.62 -6.98
CA GLY A 61 -4.21 -12.68 -7.41
C GLY A 61 -5.09 -11.60 -6.80
N VAL A 62 -6.41 -11.78 -6.95
CA VAL A 62 -7.41 -10.86 -6.43
C VAL A 62 -7.65 -11.19 -4.96
N ILE A 63 -7.40 -10.21 -4.08
CA ILE A 63 -7.53 -10.34 -2.61
C ILE A 63 -8.89 -10.92 -2.22
N ALA A 64 -9.99 -10.44 -2.82
CA ALA A 64 -11.34 -10.94 -2.53
C ALA A 64 -11.48 -12.46 -2.74
N VAL A 65 -10.92 -12.98 -3.84
CA VAL A 65 -11.01 -14.40 -4.20
C VAL A 65 -10.12 -15.25 -3.30
N ASN A 66 -8.88 -14.79 -3.05
CA ASN A 66 -7.92 -15.49 -2.21
C ASN A 66 -8.39 -15.56 -0.75
N THR A 67 -8.95 -14.47 -0.22
CA THR A 67 -9.52 -14.43 1.13
C THR A 67 -10.78 -15.29 1.22
N ALA A 68 -11.69 -15.22 0.23
CA ALA A 68 -12.87 -16.10 0.20
C ALA A 68 -12.50 -17.58 0.18
N THR A 69 -11.49 -17.94 -0.61
CA THR A 69 -10.96 -19.31 -0.69
C THR A 69 -10.38 -19.76 0.66
N SER A 70 -9.60 -18.91 1.32
CA SER A 70 -8.97 -19.19 2.61
C SER A 70 -10.01 -19.34 3.74
N VAL A 71 -10.99 -18.44 3.79
CA VAL A 71 -12.10 -18.52 4.75
C VAL A 71 -12.94 -19.79 4.49
N GLY A 72 -13.29 -20.06 3.22
CA GLY A 72 -14.02 -21.26 2.83
C GLY A 72 -13.29 -22.54 3.22
N TYR A 73 -11.97 -22.57 3.04
CA TYR A 73 -11.12 -23.67 3.45
C TYR A 73 -11.16 -23.90 4.96
N LYS A 74 -11.09 -22.83 5.76
CA LYS A 74 -11.18 -22.94 7.23
C LYS A 74 -12.54 -23.46 7.69
N MET A 75 -13.63 -23.08 7.02
CA MET A 75 -14.99 -23.48 7.41
C MET A 75 -15.31 -24.94 7.06
N ARG A 76 -15.07 -25.36 5.81
CA ARG A 76 -15.54 -26.65 5.26
C ARG A 76 -14.46 -27.41 4.49
N GLY A 77 -13.19 -27.06 4.64
CA GLY A 77 -12.08 -27.66 3.90
C GLY A 77 -12.16 -27.36 2.40
N VAL A 78 -11.65 -28.27 1.57
CA VAL A 78 -11.56 -28.08 0.10
C VAL A 78 -12.92 -27.75 -0.53
N PHE A 79 -13.99 -28.44 -0.13
CA PHE A 79 -15.34 -28.14 -0.65
C PHE A 79 -15.84 -26.75 -0.25
N GLY A 80 -15.51 -26.30 0.96
CA GLY A 80 -15.84 -24.94 1.39
C GLY A 80 -15.09 -23.89 0.59
N ALA A 81 -13.81 -24.13 0.31
CA ALA A 81 -12.99 -23.26 -0.52
C ALA A 81 -13.62 -23.08 -1.91
N ILE A 82 -13.89 -24.18 -2.63
CA ILE A 82 -14.48 -24.15 -3.98
C ILE A 82 -15.81 -23.39 -3.99
N ILE A 83 -16.71 -23.68 -3.05
CA ILE A 83 -18.03 -23.04 -3.00
C ILE A 83 -17.94 -21.55 -2.65
N ALA A 84 -17.02 -21.15 -1.77
CA ALA A 84 -16.80 -19.74 -1.45
C ALA A 84 -16.23 -18.97 -2.65
N THR A 85 -15.25 -19.54 -3.35
CA THR A 85 -14.65 -18.98 -4.57
C THR A 85 -15.69 -18.83 -5.67
N LEU A 86 -16.51 -19.86 -5.91
CA LEU A 86 -17.61 -19.78 -6.88
C LEU A 86 -18.63 -18.72 -6.47
N GLY A 87 -18.98 -18.65 -5.18
CA GLY A 87 -19.89 -17.64 -4.65
C GLY A 87 -19.44 -16.22 -5.01
N VAL A 88 -18.16 -15.88 -4.75
CA VAL A 88 -17.66 -14.51 -4.98
C VAL A 88 -17.47 -14.17 -6.46
N VAL A 89 -17.14 -15.14 -7.32
CA VAL A 89 -16.86 -14.92 -8.76
C VAL A 89 -18.14 -14.90 -9.61
N LEU A 90 -19.14 -15.71 -9.26
CA LEU A 90 -20.39 -15.82 -10.03
C LEU A 90 -21.14 -14.50 -10.27
N PRO A 91 -21.30 -13.57 -9.32
CA PRO A 91 -22.05 -12.34 -9.58
C PRO A 91 -21.39 -11.51 -10.69
N SER A 92 -20.07 -11.35 -10.66
CA SER A 92 -19.33 -10.65 -11.72
C SER A 92 -19.40 -11.38 -13.06
N PHE A 93 -19.28 -12.72 -13.05
CA PHE A 93 -19.41 -13.53 -14.25
C PHE A 93 -20.78 -13.37 -14.90
N CYS A 94 -21.86 -13.46 -14.13
CA CYS A 94 -23.23 -13.28 -14.64
C CYS A 94 -23.45 -11.89 -15.25
N ILE A 95 -22.91 -10.83 -14.62
CA ILE A 95 -23.02 -9.46 -15.13
C ILE A 95 -22.29 -9.31 -16.46
N ILE A 96 -21.04 -9.80 -16.56
CA ILE A 96 -20.25 -9.71 -17.79
C ILE A 96 -20.88 -10.53 -18.91
N PHE A 97 -21.38 -11.74 -18.60
CA PHE A 97 -22.05 -12.60 -19.57
C PHE A 97 -23.32 -11.94 -20.12
N ALA A 98 -24.16 -11.37 -19.25
CA ALA A 98 -25.35 -10.63 -19.67
C ALA A 98 -25.01 -9.40 -20.51
N LEU A 99 -23.94 -8.67 -20.12
CA LEU A 99 -23.47 -7.51 -20.87
C LEU A 99 -22.99 -7.91 -22.26
N SER A 100 -22.22 -8.99 -22.41
CA SER A 100 -21.74 -9.46 -23.72
C SER A 100 -22.86 -9.66 -24.73
N PHE A 101 -23.96 -10.31 -24.30
CA PHE A 101 -25.13 -10.51 -25.15
C PHE A 101 -25.80 -9.18 -25.56
N ALA A 102 -25.88 -8.22 -24.63
CA ALA A 102 -26.43 -6.90 -24.91
C ALA A 102 -25.55 -6.10 -25.90
N ILE A 103 -24.23 -6.21 -25.79
CA ILE A 103 -23.30 -5.53 -26.71
C ILE A 103 -23.53 -6.01 -28.15
N GLU A 104 -23.61 -7.33 -28.35
CA GLU A 104 -23.85 -7.92 -29.68
C GLU A 104 -25.18 -7.49 -30.31
N ALA A 105 -26.21 -7.25 -29.48
CA ALA A 105 -27.53 -6.81 -29.95
C ALA A 105 -27.58 -5.33 -30.38
N PHE A 106 -26.71 -4.47 -29.83
CA PHE A 106 -26.78 -3.01 -30.03
C PHE A 106 -25.57 -2.40 -30.75
N GLN A 107 -24.56 -3.20 -31.10
CA GLN A 107 -23.31 -2.76 -31.74
C GLN A 107 -23.48 -2.07 -33.10
N GLU A 108 -24.59 -2.29 -33.82
CA GLU A 108 -24.87 -1.63 -35.11
C GLU A 108 -25.23 -0.14 -34.96
N ASN A 109 -25.59 0.32 -33.76
CA ASN A 109 -25.94 1.73 -33.52
C ASN A 109 -24.71 2.59 -33.22
N ALA A 110 -24.53 3.66 -33.99
CA ALA A 110 -23.40 4.60 -33.83
C ALA A 110 -23.33 5.25 -32.42
N TRP A 111 -24.46 5.46 -31.77
CA TRP A 111 -24.54 6.02 -30.41
C TRP A 111 -23.92 5.09 -29.35
N TYR A 112 -24.07 3.78 -29.50
CA TYR A 112 -23.51 2.81 -28.57
C TYR A 112 -21.97 2.84 -28.62
N ASN A 113 -21.40 2.85 -29.82
CA ASN A 113 -19.94 2.93 -30.02
C ASN A 113 -19.37 4.25 -29.47
N ALA A 114 -20.07 5.38 -29.65
CA ALA A 114 -19.67 6.66 -29.08
C ALA A 114 -19.70 6.65 -27.53
N ALA A 115 -20.72 6.04 -26.92
CA ALA A 115 -20.79 5.89 -25.47
C ALA A 115 -19.66 4.99 -24.94
N PHE A 116 -19.35 3.88 -25.62
CA PHE A 116 -18.27 2.98 -25.23
C PHE A 116 -16.89 3.64 -25.31
N ALA A 117 -16.65 4.47 -26.33
CA ALA A 117 -15.43 5.27 -26.41
C ALA A 117 -15.30 6.24 -25.22
N GLY A 118 -16.40 6.85 -24.78
CA GLY A 118 -16.43 7.69 -23.57
C GLY A 118 -16.08 6.91 -22.29
N ILE A 119 -16.59 5.68 -22.15
CA ILE A 119 -16.26 4.80 -21.02
C ILE A 119 -14.77 4.45 -21.01
N GLN A 120 -14.20 4.09 -22.17
CA GLN A 120 -12.77 3.78 -22.29
C GLN A 120 -11.88 4.98 -21.91
N ALA A 121 -12.25 6.19 -22.33
CA ALA A 121 -11.56 7.41 -21.95
C ALA A 121 -11.62 7.64 -20.42
N CYS A 122 -12.79 7.44 -19.81
CA CYS A 122 -12.97 7.55 -18.36
C CYS A 122 -12.08 6.55 -17.59
N VAL A 123 -12.07 5.28 -18.01
CA VAL A 123 -11.22 4.24 -17.38
C VAL A 123 -9.74 4.59 -17.49
N THR A 124 -9.29 5.14 -18.62
CA THR A 124 -7.90 5.57 -18.80
C THR A 124 -7.53 6.66 -17.79
N ILE A 125 -8.39 7.66 -17.60
CA ILE A 125 -8.17 8.74 -16.61
C ILE A 125 -8.17 8.18 -15.18
N LEU A 126 -9.04 7.22 -14.87
CA LEU A 126 -9.06 6.55 -13.56
C LEU A 126 -7.75 5.81 -13.27
N ILE A 127 -7.20 5.09 -14.25
CA ILE A 127 -5.91 4.40 -14.13
C ILE A 127 -4.78 5.41 -13.91
N VAL A 128 -4.73 6.49 -14.71
CA VAL A 128 -3.73 7.56 -14.55
C VAL A 128 -3.83 8.22 -13.18
N ASN A 129 -5.04 8.49 -12.69
CA ASN A 129 -5.25 9.07 -11.36
C ASN A 129 -4.80 8.12 -10.24
N ALA A 130 -5.08 6.83 -10.36
CA ALA A 130 -4.59 5.81 -9.43
C ALA A 130 -3.06 5.75 -9.42
N PHE A 131 -2.44 5.79 -10.60
CA PHE A 131 -0.98 5.86 -10.74
C PHE A 131 -0.39 7.11 -10.08
N ILE A 132 -0.94 8.30 -10.34
CA ILE A 132 -0.47 9.56 -9.73
C ILE A 132 -0.62 9.51 -8.21
N LYS A 133 -1.72 8.95 -7.71
CA LYS A 133 -1.95 8.80 -6.26
C LYS A 133 -0.90 7.89 -5.63
N MET A 134 -0.58 6.76 -6.26
CA MET A 134 0.50 5.87 -5.81
C MET A 134 1.88 6.55 -5.91
N ALA A 135 2.16 7.24 -7.01
CA ALA A 135 3.44 7.92 -7.23
C ALA A 135 3.69 9.04 -6.20
N LYS A 136 2.64 9.73 -5.73
CA LYS A 136 2.74 10.75 -4.67
C LYS A 136 3.05 10.17 -3.29
N GLN A 137 2.75 8.90 -3.05
CA GLN A 137 3.05 8.21 -1.78
C GLN A 137 4.51 7.73 -1.72
N LEU A 138 5.23 7.72 -2.84
CA LEU A 138 6.63 7.33 -2.89
C LEU A 138 7.52 8.47 -2.37
N GLU A 139 8.49 8.12 -1.53
CA GLU A 139 9.58 9.04 -1.17
C GLU A 139 10.39 9.39 -2.42
N LYS A 140 10.55 10.70 -2.65
CA LYS A 140 11.25 11.23 -3.82
C LYS A 140 12.77 11.21 -3.60
N ASP A 141 13.35 10.03 -3.54
CA ASP A 141 14.80 9.85 -3.65
C ASP A 141 15.21 9.92 -5.14
N VAL A 142 16.40 10.45 -5.42
CA VAL A 142 16.95 10.55 -6.78
C VAL A 142 17.03 9.15 -7.40
N PHE A 143 17.44 8.15 -6.61
CA PHE A 143 17.48 6.75 -7.06
C PHE A 143 16.10 6.24 -7.49
N SER A 144 15.05 6.50 -6.70
CA SER A 144 13.68 6.07 -6.99
C SER A 144 13.13 6.72 -8.26
N ILE A 145 13.40 8.00 -8.49
CA ILE A 145 12.97 8.73 -9.69
C ILE A 145 13.68 8.18 -10.94
N VAL A 146 15.00 7.97 -10.86
CA VAL A 146 15.78 7.40 -11.97
C VAL A 146 15.28 5.99 -12.30
N LEU A 147 15.06 5.16 -11.29
CA LEU A 147 14.57 3.79 -11.48
C LEU A 147 13.19 3.77 -12.11
N LEU A 148 12.30 4.69 -11.72
CA LEU A 148 10.96 4.84 -12.33
C LEU A 148 11.04 5.23 -13.81
N ILE A 149 11.86 6.23 -14.16
CA ILE A 149 12.00 6.68 -15.56
C ILE A 149 12.60 5.59 -16.43
N VAL A 150 13.65 4.91 -15.94
CA VAL A 150 14.31 3.82 -16.67
C VAL A 150 13.36 2.63 -16.85
N ALA A 151 12.67 2.20 -15.79
CA ALA A 151 11.72 1.10 -15.87
C ALA A 151 10.55 1.41 -16.82
N PHE A 152 10.02 2.64 -16.77
CA PHE A 152 8.97 3.10 -17.66
C PHE A 152 9.44 3.14 -19.13
N GLY A 153 10.66 3.65 -19.39
CA GLY A 153 11.23 3.68 -20.73
C GLY A 153 11.44 2.28 -21.31
N ILE A 154 12.00 1.36 -20.53
CA ILE A 154 12.17 -0.03 -20.97
C ILE A 154 10.82 -0.68 -21.28
N ALA A 155 9.82 -0.50 -20.41
CA ALA A 155 8.49 -1.09 -20.60
C ALA A 155 7.70 -0.46 -21.77
N ALA A 156 7.90 0.82 -22.07
CA ALA A 156 7.18 1.52 -23.13
C ALA A 156 7.79 1.30 -24.53
N PHE A 157 9.12 1.17 -24.63
CA PHE A 157 9.82 1.06 -25.92
C PHE A 157 10.27 -0.36 -26.27
N THR A 158 10.24 -1.30 -25.33
CA THR A 158 10.70 -2.69 -25.54
C THR A 158 9.59 -3.67 -25.17
N GLU A 159 9.46 -4.77 -25.91
CA GLU A 159 8.56 -5.90 -25.57
C GLU A 159 9.11 -6.78 -24.43
N PHE A 160 9.94 -6.20 -23.56
CA PHE A 160 10.61 -6.95 -22.50
C PHE A 160 9.58 -7.41 -21.45
N ASN A 161 9.70 -8.65 -20.98
CA ASN A 161 8.74 -9.20 -20.04
C ASN A 161 8.79 -8.43 -18.71
N VAL A 162 7.65 -7.87 -18.32
CA VAL A 162 7.46 -7.07 -17.10
C VAL A 162 7.90 -7.82 -15.84
N ILE A 163 7.80 -9.15 -15.83
CA ILE A 163 8.24 -9.99 -14.71
C ILE A 163 9.73 -9.78 -14.41
N PHE A 164 10.59 -9.72 -15.43
CA PHE A 164 12.02 -9.46 -15.24
C PHE A 164 12.30 -8.04 -14.77
N ILE A 165 11.53 -7.05 -15.25
CA ILE A 165 11.63 -5.66 -14.81
C ILE A 165 11.36 -5.57 -13.30
N ILE A 166 10.33 -6.25 -12.82
CA ILE A 166 9.98 -6.30 -11.38
C ILE A 166 11.09 -6.98 -10.57
N LEU A 167 11.62 -8.12 -11.04
CA LEU A 167 12.68 -8.84 -10.32
C LEU A 167 13.97 -8.03 -10.23
N ILE A 168 14.41 -7.41 -11.32
CA ILE A 168 15.63 -6.59 -11.36
C ILE A 168 15.44 -5.32 -10.53
N GLY A 169 14.29 -4.65 -10.67
CA GLY A 169 13.96 -3.46 -9.87
C GLY A 169 13.95 -3.75 -8.37
N GLY A 170 13.35 -4.87 -7.97
CA GLY A 170 13.36 -5.33 -6.58
C GLY A 170 14.78 -5.63 -6.07
N ALA A 171 15.59 -6.35 -6.86
CA ALA A 171 16.97 -6.64 -6.50
C ALA A 171 17.83 -5.37 -6.34
N LEU A 172 17.73 -4.43 -7.30
CA LEU A 172 18.42 -3.13 -7.23
C LEU A 172 17.97 -2.30 -6.03
N GLY A 173 16.67 -2.31 -5.71
CA GLY A 173 16.13 -1.65 -4.52
C GLY A 173 16.71 -2.21 -3.22
N VAL A 174 16.79 -3.53 -3.09
CA VAL A 174 17.41 -4.18 -1.91
C VAL A 174 18.88 -3.84 -1.80
N VAL A 175 19.64 -3.92 -2.89
CA VAL A 175 21.08 -3.59 -2.91
C VAL A 175 21.30 -2.13 -2.50
N TYR A 176 20.50 -1.19 -3.03
CA TYR A 176 20.58 0.21 -2.64
C TYR A 176 20.26 0.43 -1.14
N SER A 177 19.22 -0.24 -0.63
CA SER A 177 18.84 -0.17 0.78
C SER A 177 19.98 -0.62 1.71
N LEU A 178 20.64 -1.74 1.39
CA LEU A 178 21.76 -2.26 2.17
C LEU A 178 22.99 -1.32 2.15
N ILE A 179 23.28 -0.69 1.00
CA ILE A 179 24.37 0.29 0.89
C ILE A 179 24.06 1.54 1.72
N LYS A 180 22.82 2.05 1.66
CA LYS A 180 22.37 3.23 2.43
C LYS A 180 22.41 2.97 3.94
N GLU A 181 21.96 1.79 4.39
CA GLU A 181 22.06 1.36 5.79
C GLU A 181 23.52 1.25 6.26
N SER A 182 24.41 0.72 5.41
CA SER A 182 25.84 0.59 5.72
C SER A 182 26.52 1.95 5.91
N VAL A 183 26.16 2.95 5.09
CA VAL A 183 26.68 4.32 5.22
C VAL A 183 26.11 5.01 6.47
N SER A 184 24.83 4.81 6.77
CA SER A 184 24.19 5.36 7.98
C SER A 184 24.77 4.76 9.27
N LYS A 185 25.02 3.45 9.27
CA LYS A 185 25.67 2.73 10.38
C LYS A 185 27.13 3.15 10.55
N LYS A 186 27.87 3.39 9.46
CA LYS A 186 29.25 3.89 9.51
C LYS A 186 29.33 5.32 10.03
N LYS A 187 28.34 6.16 9.73
CA LYS A 187 28.20 7.53 10.28
C LYS A 187 27.92 7.49 11.79
N SER A 188 27.10 6.55 12.27
CA SER A 188 26.85 6.35 13.71
C SER A 188 28.07 5.80 14.46
N LEU A 189 28.86 4.91 13.84
CA LEU A 189 30.09 4.38 14.42
C LEU A 189 31.24 5.40 14.41
N ALA A 190 31.31 6.29 13.42
CA ALA A 190 32.25 7.41 13.40
C ALA A 190 31.94 8.44 14.50
N ASN A 191 30.67 8.70 14.77
CA ASN A 191 30.24 9.64 15.83
C ASN A 191 30.45 9.06 17.26
N GLN A 192 30.41 7.74 17.43
CA GLN A 192 30.74 7.08 18.71
C GLN A 192 32.25 7.02 19.01
N GLY A 193 33.11 7.11 17.99
CA GLY A 193 34.57 7.12 18.16
C GLY A 193 35.11 8.42 18.75
N GLU A 194 34.43 9.56 18.51
CA GLU A 194 34.83 10.87 19.03
C GLU A 194 34.39 11.10 20.49
N THR A 195 33.43 10.33 21.00
CA THR A 195 32.87 10.49 22.37
C THR A 195 33.72 9.85 23.48
N GLN A 196 34.63 8.91 23.17
CA GLN A 196 35.48 8.29 24.20
C GLN A 196 36.77 9.06 24.50
N LEU A 197 37.29 9.88 23.58
CA LEU A 197 38.53 10.64 23.79
C LEU A 197 38.31 11.96 24.56
N THR A 198 37.06 12.38 24.75
CA THR A 198 36.66 13.63 25.41
C THR A 198 36.27 13.47 26.90
N LEU A 199 36.27 12.25 27.45
CA LEU A 199 35.96 11.98 28.87
C LEU A 199 37.19 11.98 29.79
N GLN A 200 38.24 12.69 29.42
CA GLN A 200 39.32 13.03 30.34
C GLN A 200 39.73 14.49 30.12
N MET A 201 39.15 15.35 30.96
CA MET A 201 39.36 16.79 31.19
C MET A 201 38.17 17.69 30.77
N PRO A 202 37.67 18.57 31.68
CA PRO A 202 36.47 19.40 31.47
C PRO A 202 36.79 20.74 30.78
N ASP A 203 35.72 21.41 30.33
CA ASP A 203 35.57 22.78 29.79
C ASP A 203 35.91 23.05 28.30
N VAL A 204 34.90 22.93 27.42
CA VAL A 204 34.81 23.64 26.13
C VAL A 204 33.33 24.04 25.85
N ASP A 205 32.70 24.73 26.79
CA ASP A 205 31.33 25.29 26.64
C ASP A 205 31.29 26.60 25.79
N SER A 206 32.32 26.88 24.98
CA SER A 206 32.48 28.17 24.27
C SER A 206 32.59 28.10 22.74
N VAL A 207 32.57 26.91 22.11
CA VAL A 207 32.81 26.79 20.65
C VAL A 207 31.58 26.33 19.84
N ASN A 208 30.58 25.71 20.47
CA ASN A 208 29.46 25.10 19.74
C ASN A 208 28.28 26.04 19.43
N SER A 209 28.28 27.25 20.00
CA SER A 209 27.27 28.28 19.73
C SER A 209 27.50 28.99 18.38
N GLU A 210 28.76 29.12 17.93
CA GLU A 210 29.08 29.75 16.63
C GLU A 210 28.83 28.83 15.42
N ASN A 211 29.02 27.52 15.57
CA ASN A 211 28.88 26.57 14.45
C ASN A 211 27.42 26.34 14.02
N ASN A 212 26.46 26.61 14.91
CA ASN A 212 25.03 26.44 14.61
C ASN A 212 24.44 27.63 13.82
N CYS A 213 25.08 28.79 13.86
CA CYS A 213 24.72 29.93 13.00
C CYS A 213 25.19 29.73 11.55
N ILE A 214 26.36 29.13 11.33
CA ILE A 214 26.93 28.98 9.98
C ILE A 214 26.21 27.86 9.20
N LYS A 215 25.71 26.83 9.89
CA LYS A 215 25.00 25.70 9.26
C LYS A 215 23.62 26.09 8.73
N ASN A 216 22.91 26.97 9.44
CA ASN A 216 21.57 27.45 9.04
C ASN A 216 21.60 28.54 7.95
N VAL A 217 22.79 28.95 7.50
CA VAL A 217 22.98 29.87 6.36
C VAL A 217 23.25 29.12 5.05
N PHE A 218 23.73 27.87 5.10
CA PHE A 218 24.00 27.05 3.91
C PHE A 218 22.77 26.29 3.39
N ASP A 219 21.78 26.02 4.24
CA ASP A 219 20.46 25.52 3.86
C ASP A 219 19.51 26.70 3.61
N GLY A 220 19.82 27.49 2.59
CA GLY A 220 19.06 28.67 2.22
C GLY A 220 17.67 28.34 1.67
N GLU A 221 16.68 28.18 2.55
CA GLU A 221 15.31 28.61 2.25
C GLU A 221 14.58 29.14 3.49
N ASN A 222 14.16 30.40 3.35
CA ASN A 222 13.68 31.33 4.36
C ASN A 222 12.17 31.20 4.66
N ASP A 223 11.81 31.84 5.78
CA ASP A 223 10.52 32.46 6.11
C ASP A 223 9.38 31.57 6.62
N ALA A 224 9.49 31.16 7.90
CA ALA A 224 8.39 31.23 8.88
C ALA A 224 8.78 30.78 10.31
N THR A 225 9.90 30.08 10.51
CA THR A 225 10.23 29.43 11.80
C THR A 225 11.16 30.22 12.72
N THR A 226 11.76 31.31 12.24
CA THR A 226 12.67 32.17 13.02
C THR A 226 11.97 32.92 14.16
N GLU A 227 10.68 33.22 14.06
CA GLU A 227 9.92 33.85 15.16
C GLU A 227 9.43 32.86 16.24
N LEU A 228 9.30 31.56 15.93
CA LEU A 228 8.90 30.55 16.92
C LEU A 228 10.04 30.16 17.87
N CYS A 229 11.30 30.32 17.46
CA CYS A 229 12.45 29.93 18.26
C CYS A 229 12.73 30.92 19.42
N ASP A 230 12.45 32.21 19.21
CA ASP A 230 12.65 33.26 20.23
C ASP A 230 11.58 33.24 21.34
N THR A 231 10.42 32.63 21.12
CA THR A 231 9.37 32.55 22.15
C THR A 231 9.54 31.36 23.09
N GLN A 232 10.13 30.24 22.63
CA GLN A 232 10.33 29.07 23.49
C GLN A 232 11.51 29.22 24.46
N GLN A 233 12.58 29.93 24.10
CA GLN A 233 13.71 30.15 25.02
C GLN A 233 13.40 31.06 26.21
N LYS A 234 12.33 31.88 26.13
CA LYS A 234 11.94 32.80 27.21
C LYS A 234 10.90 32.24 28.20
N GLN A 235 10.23 31.13 27.87
CA GLN A 235 9.25 30.50 28.77
C GLN A 235 9.83 29.35 29.60
N ASP A 236 10.84 28.64 29.12
CA ASP A 236 11.41 27.49 29.83
C ASP A 236 12.34 27.89 30.98
N SER A 237 12.99 29.06 30.87
CA SER A 237 13.88 29.64 31.89
C SER A 237 13.17 30.26 33.10
N ARG A 238 11.85 30.08 33.26
CA ARG A 238 11.08 30.58 34.43
C ARG A 238 10.28 29.49 35.17
N LYS A 239 10.34 28.22 34.77
CA LYS A 239 9.61 27.13 35.42
C LYS A 239 10.46 26.17 36.26
N GLU A 240 11.79 26.24 36.18
CA GLU A 240 12.67 25.44 37.05
C GLU A 240 13.12 26.16 38.34
N ASP A 241 12.68 27.40 38.59
CA ASP A 241 13.09 28.20 39.76
C ASP A 241 11.92 28.70 40.66
N LYS A 242 10.75 28.03 40.66
CA LYS A 242 9.69 28.20 41.67
C LYS A 242 8.85 26.95 41.91
#